data_AF-A0A956AMB3-F1
#
_entry.id   AF-A0A956AMB3-F1
#
_cell.length_a   1.000
_cell.length_b   1.000
_cell.length_c   1.000
_cell.angle_alpha   90.00
_cell.angle_beta   90.00
_cell.angle_gamma   90.00
#
_symmetry.space_group_name_H-M   'P 1'
#
loop_
_entity.id
_entity.type
_entity.pdbx_description
1 polymer ?
#
loop_
_entity_poly.entity_id
_entity_poly.type
_entity_poly.pdbx_seq_one_letter_code
_entity_poly.pdbx_strand_id
1 'polypeptide(L)'
;MSDVAEISLARVIELCRERDVRLAYEIGAFVVFEACEAVLDSPRVLRARDVWVSAAGDTRAAEGPVATSPEAAAALAELLAGVLVVAGQEVPRMLLHLVDVDRAQALQLNGYRDELEAALVPLNRSAARRVLARQLRELARPKSERAGAGAHEAADADADVDALLGYSAPPGDARAAAMDGAAAAAADGAPTASDAARVAAGGRSLDADPSSSPSSTGGAPTARRDAGHSDDAAPEAAPSGGRDPDMRGIVEHDGGTRLAKLALAVAVALAVAWGLYHWFQGP
;
A
#
# COMPACT_ATOMS: atom_id res chain seq x y z
N MET A 1 -15.71 22.24 -6.04
CA MET A 1 -15.14 21.30 -5.06
C MET A 1 -14.88 20.04 -5.83
N SER A 2 -13.64 19.82 -6.26
CA SER A 2 -13.30 18.60 -7.02
C SER A 2 -13.53 17.43 -6.09
N ASP A 3 -14.52 16.59 -6.41
CA ASP A 3 -14.72 15.30 -5.77
C ASP A 3 -13.36 14.63 -5.68
N VAL A 4 -12.92 14.38 -4.44
CA VAL A 4 -11.68 13.64 -4.21
C VAL A 4 -11.95 12.25 -4.74
N ALA A 5 -11.45 11.98 -5.95
CA ALA A 5 -11.69 10.72 -6.64
C ALA A 5 -11.16 9.57 -5.78
N GLU A 6 -12.06 8.89 -5.09
CA GLU A 6 -11.75 7.66 -4.38
C GLU A 6 -11.47 6.57 -5.40
N ILE A 7 -10.49 5.74 -5.09
CA ILE A 7 -10.05 4.64 -5.94
C ILE A 7 -10.32 3.32 -5.22
N SER A 8 -10.87 2.34 -5.93
CA SER A 8 -11.05 1.01 -5.35
C SER A 8 -9.69 0.33 -5.17
N LEU A 9 -9.56 -0.48 -4.13
CA LEU A 9 -8.36 -1.26 -3.86
C LEU A 9 -8.05 -2.22 -5.02
N ALA A 10 -9.09 -2.76 -5.69
CA ALA A 10 -8.93 -3.51 -6.93
C ALA A 10 -8.19 -2.70 -8.01
N ARG A 11 -8.57 -1.43 -8.22
CA ARG A 11 -7.90 -0.56 -9.20
C ARG A 11 -6.48 -0.18 -8.76
N VAL A 12 -6.23 -0.04 -7.45
CA VAL A 12 -4.86 0.16 -6.93
C VAL A 12 -3.97 -1.03 -7.28
N ILE A 13 -4.44 -2.26 -7.05
CA ILE A 13 -3.73 -3.50 -7.39
C ILE A 13 -3.45 -3.58 -8.90
N GLU A 14 -4.44 -3.26 -9.74
CA GLU A 14 -4.26 -3.18 -11.19
C GLU A 14 -3.21 -2.16 -11.60
N LEU A 15 -3.27 -0.93 -11.07
CA LEU A 15 -2.29 0.12 -11.37
C LEU A 15 -0.86 -0.26 -10.96
N CYS A 16 -0.68 -0.94 -9.83
CA CYS A 16 0.61 -1.47 -9.42
C CYS A 16 1.16 -2.46 -10.46
N ARG A 17 0.31 -3.36 -10.98
CA ARG A 17 0.70 -4.33 -12.03
C ARG A 17 0.97 -3.67 -13.36
N GLU A 18 0.08 -2.80 -13.83
CA GLU A 18 0.19 -2.08 -15.12
C GLU A 18 1.48 -1.24 -15.18
N ARG A 19 1.92 -0.72 -14.05
CA ARG A 19 3.07 0.19 -13.95
C ARG A 19 4.35 -0.46 -13.44
N ASP A 20 4.30 -1.76 -13.13
CA ASP A 20 5.36 -2.50 -12.44
C ASP A 20 5.90 -1.77 -11.20
N VAL A 21 4.98 -1.18 -10.43
CA VAL A 21 5.28 -0.53 -9.14
C VAL A 21 4.80 -1.46 -8.02
N ARG A 22 5.57 -1.55 -6.95
CA ARG A 22 5.23 -2.36 -5.78
C ARG A 22 4.65 -1.51 -4.68
N LEU A 23 3.60 -2.02 -4.03
CA LEU A 23 3.09 -1.44 -2.81
C LEU A 23 3.99 -1.87 -1.64
N ALA A 24 4.22 -1.00 -0.66
CA ALA A 24 4.84 -1.45 0.59
C ALA A 24 3.86 -2.41 1.29
N TYR A 25 4.35 -3.56 1.77
CA TYR A 25 3.46 -4.60 2.31
C TYR A 25 2.71 -4.09 3.55
N GLU A 26 3.34 -3.26 4.39
CA GLU A 26 2.76 -2.65 5.57
C GLU A 26 1.58 -1.74 5.19
N ILE A 27 1.70 -1.02 4.08
CA ILE A 27 0.65 -0.13 3.58
C ILE A 27 -0.52 -0.93 3.03
N GLY A 28 -0.23 -2.00 2.29
CA GLY A 28 -1.26 -2.93 1.84
C GLY A 28 -2.01 -3.60 2.99
N ALA A 29 -1.29 -4.13 3.96
CA ALA A 29 -1.86 -4.74 5.17
C ALA A 29 -2.65 -3.72 6.00
N PHE A 30 -2.18 -2.46 6.10
CA PHE A 30 -2.88 -1.38 6.77
C PHE A 30 -4.26 -1.10 6.16
N VAL A 31 -4.38 -1.08 4.83
CA VAL A 31 -5.70 -0.90 4.17
C VAL A 31 -6.65 -2.04 4.51
N VAL A 32 -6.16 -3.27 4.55
CA VAL A 32 -6.98 -4.43 4.94
C VAL A 32 -7.36 -4.37 6.42
N PHE A 33 -6.47 -3.90 7.28
CA PHE A 33 -6.74 -3.66 8.69
C PHE A 33 -7.83 -2.61 8.91
N GLU A 34 -7.79 -1.46 8.21
CA GLU A 34 -8.86 -0.47 8.30
C GLU A 34 -10.19 -1.00 7.74
N ALA A 35 -10.15 -1.80 6.66
CA ALA A 35 -11.33 -2.46 6.12
C ALA A 35 -11.93 -3.48 7.12
N CYS A 36 -11.06 -4.17 7.87
CA CYS A 36 -11.47 -5.08 8.95
C CYS A 36 -12.15 -4.32 10.09
N GLU A 37 -11.57 -3.20 10.56
CA GLU A 37 -12.17 -2.35 11.59
C GLU A 37 -13.55 -1.82 11.16
N ALA A 38 -13.72 -1.48 9.88
CA ALA A 38 -14.98 -0.98 9.34
C ALA A 38 -16.14 -2.01 9.34
N VAL A 39 -15.86 -3.31 9.48
CA VAL A 39 -16.88 -4.37 9.46
C VAL A 39 -17.00 -5.13 10.78
N LEU A 40 -16.33 -4.69 11.85
CA LEU A 40 -16.39 -5.36 13.17
C LEU A 40 -17.82 -5.43 13.72
N ASP A 41 -18.55 -4.31 13.69
CA ASP A 41 -19.92 -4.23 14.22
C ASP A 41 -20.96 -4.86 13.30
N SER A 42 -20.62 -5.08 12.04
CA SER A 42 -21.52 -5.62 11.01
C SER A 42 -20.73 -6.45 10.01
N PRO A 43 -20.46 -7.73 10.32
CA PRO A 43 -19.62 -8.59 9.50
C PRO A 43 -20.15 -8.73 8.07
N ARG A 44 -19.25 -8.55 7.11
CA ARG A 44 -19.55 -8.59 5.66
C ARG A 44 -18.44 -9.28 4.89
N VAL A 45 -18.80 -9.89 3.77
CA VAL A 45 -17.80 -10.37 2.80
C VAL A 45 -17.29 -9.18 2.00
N LEU A 46 -16.02 -8.82 2.18
CA LEU A 46 -15.35 -7.76 1.42
C LEU A 46 -14.46 -8.34 0.34
N ARG A 47 -14.54 -7.77 -0.87
CA ARG A 47 -13.58 -7.98 -1.96
C ARG A 47 -12.80 -6.70 -2.23
N ALA A 48 -11.73 -6.79 -3.03
CA ALA A 48 -10.92 -5.62 -3.37
C ALA A 48 -11.69 -4.48 -4.04
N ARG A 49 -12.80 -4.77 -4.74
CA ARG A 49 -13.68 -3.75 -5.35
C ARG A 49 -14.59 -3.05 -4.34
N ASP A 50 -14.79 -3.66 -3.19
CA ASP A 50 -15.67 -3.15 -2.14
C ASP A 50 -14.88 -2.25 -1.17
N VAL A 51 -13.55 -2.26 -1.22
CA VAL A 51 -12.70 -1.38 -0.43
C VAL A 51 -12.24 -0.20 -1.28
N TRP A 52 -12.40 1.01 -0.75
CA TRP A 52 -12.06 2.25 -1.42
C TRP A 52 -11.10 3.07 -0.58
N VAL A 53 -10.19 3.75 -1.25
CA VAL A 53 -9.19 4.60 -0.61
C VAL A 53 -9.29 6.01 -1.16
N SER A 54 -9.34 6.99 -0.26
CA SER A 54 -9.36 8.41 -0.59
C SER A 54 -7.97 8.91 -1.00
N ALA A 55 -7.89 10.06 -1.66
CA ALA A 55 -6.58 10.70 -1.95
C ALA A 55 -5.84 11.15 -0.68
N ALA A 56 -6.52 11.24 0.46
CA ALA A 56 -5.93 11.52 1.77
C ALA A 56 -5.40 10.24 2.46
N GLY A 57 -5.64 9.06 1.87
CA GLY A 57 -5.22 7.77 2.40
C GLY A 57 -6.19 7.19 3.42
N ASP A 58 -7.43 7.68 3.47
CA ASP A 58 -8.48 7.10 4.32
C ASP A 58 -9.11 5.89 3.60
N THR A 59 -9.34 4.81 4.34
CA THR A 59 -10.00 3.61 3.82
C THR A 59 -11.48 3.62 4.19
N ARG A 60 -12.35 3.29 3.24
CA ARG A 60 -13.75 2.92 3.49
C ARG A 60 -14.06 1.54 2.91
N ALA A 61 -14.87 0.78 3.62
CA ALA A 61 -15.50 -0.43 3.09
C ALA A 61 -16.92 -0.08 2.60
N ALA A 62 -17.24 -0.49 1.37
CA ALA A 62 -18.60 -0.44 0.84
C ALA A 62 -19.47 -1.52 1.46
N GLU A 63 -20.77 -1.46 1.20
CA GLU A 63 -21.71 -2.47 1.66
C GLU A 63 -21.54 -3.77 0.86
N GLY A 64 -20.79 -4.71 1.42
CA GLY A 64 -20.77 -6.11 0.99
C GLY A 64 -21.97 -6.92 1.53
N PRO A 65 -22.17 -8.15 1.04
CA PRO A 65 -23.16 -9.08 1.59
C PRO A 65 -22.91 -9.31 3.08
N VAL A 66 -23.99 -9.34 3.87
CA VAL A 66 -23.93 -9.70 5.30
C VAL A 66 -23.36 -11.10 5.43
N ALA A 67 -22.47 -11.30 6.40
CA ALA A 67 -21.75 -12.54 6.61
C ALA A 67 -21.71 -12.91 8.09
N THR A 68 -21.33 -14.15 8.37
CA THR A 68 -20.89 -14.52 9.72
C THR A 68 -19.47 -14.01 10.00
N SER A 69 -19.10 -13.93 11.28
CA SER A 69 -17.75 -13.54 11.70
C SER A 69 -16.61 -14.37 11.04
N PRO A 70 -16.65 -15.72 11.01
CA PRO A 70 -15.61 -16.50 10.33
C PRO A 70 -15.59 -16.28 8.81
N GLU A 71 -16.74 -16.12 8.16
CA GLU A 71 -16.81 -15.82 6.72
C GLU A 71 -16.21 -14.46 6.38
N ALA A 72 -16.47 -13.44 7.21
CA ALA A 72 -15.87 -12.11 7.04
C ALA A 72 -14.34 -12.16 7.22
N ALA A 73 -13.85 -12.91 8.22
CA ALA A 73 -12.41 -13.11 8.43
C ALA A 73 -11.76 -13.83 7.24
N ALA A 74 -12.40 -14.88 6.71
CA ALA A 74 -11.95 -15.57 5.49
C ALA A 74 -11.84 -14.62 4.29
N ALA A 75 -12.86 -13.78 4.07
CA ALA A 75 -12.86 -12.81 2.98
C ALA A 75 -11.74 -11.77 3.13
N LEU A 76 -11.45 -11.33 4.35
CA LEU A 76 -10.34 -10.42 4.65
C LEU A 76 -8.97 -11.09 4.48
N ALA A 77 -8.83 -12.39 4.75
CA ALA A 77 -7.62 -13.16 4.46
C ALA A 77 -7.35 -13.27 2.96
N GLU A 78 -8.39 -13.55 2.16
CA GLU A 78 -8.29 -13.53 0.70
C GLU A 78 -7.96 -12.13 0.17
N LEU A 79 -8.55 -11.09 0.76
CA LEU A 79 -8.24 -9.71 0.42
C LEU A 79 -6.77 -9.37 0.71
N LEU A 80 -6.26 -9.74 1.90
CA LEU A 80 -4.86 -9.59 2.27
C LEU A 80 -3.94 -10.30 1.27
N ALA A 81 -4.26 -11.55 0.91
CA ALA A 81 -3.51 -12.30 -0.07
C ALA A 81 -3.42 -11.55 -1.42
N GLY A 82 -4.55 -11.04 -1.91
CA GLY A 82 -4.61 -10.27 -3.16
C GLY A 82 -3.75 -9.01 -3.15
N VAL A 83 -3.71 -8.30 -2.02
CA VAL A 83 -2.87 -7.11 -1.84
C VAL A 83 -1.39 -7.48 -1.75
N LEU A 84 -1.04 -8.53 -1.01
CA LEU A 84 0.34 -8.96 -0.84
C LEU A 84 0.98 -9.47 -2.15
N VAL A 85 0.18 -9.95 -3.12
CA VAL A 85 0.68 -10.31 -4.46
C VAL A 85 1.31 -9.13 -5.20
N VAL A 86 0.84 -7.90 -4.96
CA VAL A 86 1.43 -6.68 -5.54
C VAL A 86 2.32 -5.91 -4.57
N ALA A 87 2.46 -6.42 -3.34
CA ALA A 87 3.43 -5.89 -2.41
C ALA A 87 4.87 -6.21 -2.87
N GLY A 88 5.82 -5.40 -2.41
CA GLY A 88 7.25 -5.59 -2.69
C GLY A 88 7.82 -6.86 -2.07
N GLN A 89 9.15 -7.02 -2.19
CA GLN A 89 9.87 -8.12 -1.58
C GLN A 89 9.83 -8.02 -0.04
N GLU A 90 10.04 -9.16 0.64
CA GLU A 90 10.23 -9.27 2.09
C GLU A 90 8.97 -9.18 2.98
N VAL A 91 7.83 -9.72 2.50
CA VAL A 91 6.63 -9.86 3.35
C VAL A 91 6.95 -10.68 4.61
N PRO A 92 6.76 -10.14 5.83
CA PRO A 92 7.01 -10.86 7.08
C PRO A 92 6.17 -12.14 7.17
N ARG A 93 6.78 -13.23 7.64
CA ARG A 93 6.11 -14.55 7.77
C ARG A 93 4.81 -14.49 8.55
N MET A 94 4.71 -13.58 9.53
CA MET A 94 3.49 -13.40 10.32
C MET A 94 2.29 -13.00 9.45
N LEU A 95 2.46 -12.09 8.48
CA LEU A 95 1.39 -11.75 7.53
C LEU A 95 1.06 -12.90 6.58
N LEU A 96 2.06 -13.72 6.22
CA LEU A 96 1.83 -14.93 5.42
C LEU A 96 1.03 -16.01 6.17
N HIS A 97 1.01 -16.00 7.49
CA HIS A 97 0.11 -16.87 8.26
C HIS A 97 -1.33 -16.36 8.29
N LEU A 98 -1.54 -15.05 8.10
CA LEU A 98 -2.88 -14.44 8.11
C LEU A 98 -3.60 -14.58 6.77
N VAL A 99 -2.90 -14.88 5.68
CA VAL A 99 -3.56 -15.21 4.40
C VAL A 99 -4.14 -16.63 4.36
N ASP A 100 -3.86 -17.45 5.37
CA ASP A 100 -4.46 -18.78 5.50
C ASP A 100 -5.93 -18.65 5.94
N VAL A 101 -6.83 -18.99 5.02
CA VAL A 101 -8.27 -18.86 5.20
C VAL A 101 -8.79 -19.72 6.36
N ASP A 102 -8.29 -20.94 6.51
CA ASP A 102 -8.78 -21.85 7.57
C ASP A 102 -8.38 -21.31 8.95
N ARG A 103 -7.17 -20.74 9.05
CA ARG A 103 -6.71 -20.04 10.25
C ARG A 103 -7.52 -18.77 10.52
N ALA A 104 -7.78 -17.95 9.51
CA ALA A 104 -8.57 -16.73 9.65
C ALA A 104 -10.00 -17.04 10.14
N GLN A 105 -10.63 -18.10 9.63
CA GLN A 105 -11.92 -18.56 10.13
C GLN A 105 -11.86 -19.00 11.60
N ALA A 106 -10.82 -19.73 11.99
CA ALA A 106 -10.62 -20.17 13.36
C ALA A 106 -10.43 -19.00 14.35
N LEU A 107 -9.75 -17.94 13.92
CA LEU A 107 -9.57 -16.71 14.70
C LEU A 107 -10.85 -15.89 14.83
N GLN A 108 -11.81 -16.07 13.91
CA GLN A 108 -12.96 -15.19 13.74
C GLN A 108 -12.55 -13.73 13.47
N LEU A 109 -13.52 -12.85 13.23
CA LEU A 109 -13.24 -11.47 12.82
C LEU A 109 -12.44 -10.66 13.86
N ASN A 110 -12.79 -10.74 15.14
CA ASN A 110 -12.08 -10.03 16.21
C ASN A 110 -10.65 -10.54 16.39
N GLY A 111 -10.45 -11.87 16.45
CA GLY A 111 -9.11 -12.44 16.59
C GLY A 111 -8.23 -12.16 15.36
N TYR A 112 -8.83 -12.17 14.16
CA TYR A 112 -8.12 -11.80 12.94
C TYR A 112 -7.68 -10.33 12.94
N ARG A 113 -8.54 -9.43 13.42
CA ARG A 113 -8.22 -8.01 13.63
C ARG A 113 -7.07 -7.82 14.60
N ASP A 114 -7.07 -8.54 15.72
CA ASP A 114 -6.03 -8.42 16.75
C ASP A 114 -4.68 -8.96 16.25
N GLU A 115 -4.67 -10.05 15.49
CA GLU A 115 -3.44 -10.57 14.87
C GLU A 115 -2.92 -9.65 13.76
N LEU A 116 -3.81 -9.02 12.98
CA LEU A 116 -3.42 -7.97 12.03
C LEU A 116 -2.83 -6.76 12.74
N GLU A 117 -3.45 -6.29 13.83
CA GLU A 117 -2.91 -5.20 14.63
C GLU A 117 -1.56 -5.58 15.21
N ALA A 118 -1.41 -6.77 15.79
CA ALA A 118 -0.15 -7.33 16.29
C ALA A 118 0.95 -7.31 15.23
N ALA A 119 0.61 -7.69 14.00
CA ALA A 119 1.53 -7.67 12.87
C ALA A 119 1.94 -6.25 12.43
N LEU A 120 1.14 -5.26 12.79
CA LEU A 120 1.33 -3.85 12.48
C LEU A 120 1.70 -2.99 13.71
N VAL A 121 1.99 -3.57 14.89
CA VAL A 121 2.22 -2.84 16.17
C VAL A 121 3.24 -1.68 16.12
N PRO A 122 4.31 -1.68 15.30
CA PRO A 122 5.15 -0.49 15.17
C PRO A 122 4.57 0.61 14.25
N LEU A 123 3.45 0.37 13.57
CA LEU A 123 2.93 1.22 12.51
C LEU A 123 2.07 2.36 13.07
N ASN A 124 2.58 3.59 12.92
CA ASN A 124 1.79 4.78 13.18
C ASN A 124 0.71 4.95 12.09
N ARG A 125 -0.56 4.79 12.46
CA ARG A 125 -1.72 4.90 11.54
C ARG A 125 -1.70 6.21 10.71
N SER A 126 -1.35 7.34 11.33
CA SER A 126 -1.26 8.63 10.62
C SER A 126 -0.13 8.65 9.58
N ALA A 127 0.99 7.98 9.88
CA ALA A 127 2.10 7.86 8.94
C ALA A 127 1.73 6.94 7.77
N ALA A 128 1.06 5.81 8.05
CA ALA A 128 0.58 4.88 7.04
C ALA A 128 -0.37 5.58 6.05
N ARG A 129 -1.35 6.36 6.54
CA ARG A 129 -2.24 7.16 5.68
C ARG A 129 -1.48 8.17 4.81
N ARG A 130 -0.50 8.88 5.38
CA ARG A 130 0.36 9.82 4.60
C ARG A 130 1.16 9.10 3.51
N VAL A 131 1.73 7.94 3.80
CA VAL A 131 2.49 7.14 2.83
C VAL A 131 1.56 6.62 1.74
N LEU A 132 0.39 6.09 2.10
CA LEU A 132 -0.64 5.64 1.17
C LEU A 132 -1.09 6.78 0.25
N ALA A 133 -1.42 7.95 0.80
CA ALA A 133 -1.78 9.13 0.02
C ALA A 133 -0.69 9.53 -0.99
N ARG A 134 0.59 9.48 -0.57
CA ARG A 134 1.73 9.73 -1.47
C ARG A 134 1.80 8.67 -2.58
N GLN A 135 1.70 7.40 -2.24
CA GLN A 135 1.74 6.30 -3.21
C GLN A 135 0.58 6.37 -4.21
N LEU A 136 -0.63 6.74 -3.76
CA LEU A 136 -1.78 6.92 -4.65
C LEU A 136 -1.60 8.09 -5.62
N ARG A 137 -1.09 9.24 -5.16
CA ARG A 137 -0.77 10.36 -6.06
C ARG A 137 0.25 9.95 -7.12
N GLU A 138 1.27 9.20 -6.70
CA GLU A 138 2.25 8.63 -7.60
C GLU A 138 1.59 7.66 -8.61
N LEU A 139 0.80 6.70 -8.15
CA LEU A 139 0.06 5.77 -9.00
C LEU A 139 -0.98 6.45 -9.90
N ALA A 140 -1.45 7.64 -9.57
CA ALA A 140 -2.35 8.43 -10.42
C ALA A 140 -1.59 9.23 -11.48
N ARG A 141 -0.33 9.63 -11.22
CA ARG A 141 0.47 10.46 -12.12
C ARG A 141 0.62 9.82 -13.51
N PRO A 142 0.32 10.50 -14.62
CA PRO A 142 0.47 9.96 -15.97
C PRO A 142 1.89 9.43 -16.26
N LYS A 143 1.99 8.35 -17.04
CA LYS A 143 3.30 7.76 -17.41
C LYS A 143 4.20 8.75 -18.16
N SER A 144 3.62 9.60 -19.01
CA SER A 144 4.32 10.64 -19.76
C SER A 144 5.01 11.66 -18.84
N GLU A 145 4.37 12.04 -17.74
CA GLU A 145 4.93 13.00 -16.78
C GLU A 145 6.07 12.42 -15.92
N ARG A 146 6.11 11.10 -15.75
CA ARG A 146 7.19 10.43 -15.01
C ARG A 146 8.46 10.27 -15.82
N ALA A 147 8.32 9.91 -17.11
CA ALA A 147 9.46 9.75 -17.99
C ALA A 147 10.27 11.06 -18.14
N GLY A 148 9.59 12.20 -18.15
CA GLY A 148 10.24 13.51 -18.23
C GLY A 148 10.98 13.92 -16.95
N ALA A 149 10.45 13.58 -15.77
CA ALA A 149 11.10 13.94 -14.50
C ALA A 149 12.31 13.05 -14.17
N GLY A 150 12.20 11.74 -14.40
CA GLY A 150 13.28 10.81 -14.10
C GLY A 150 14.50 10.94 -15.03
N ALA A 151 14.29 11.33 -16.30
CA ALA A 151 15.40 11.57 -17.23
C ALA A 151 16.22 12.81 -16.85
N HIS A 152 15.55 13.86 -16.35
CA HIS A 152 16.24 15.07 -15.91
C HIS A 152 16.97 14.85 -14.59
N GLU A 153 16.32 14.22 -13.61
CA GLU A 153 16.92 13.91 -12.30
C GLU A 153 18.08 12.90 -12.42
N ALA A 154 18.00 11.93 -13.33
CA ALA A 154 19.11 11.02 -13.60
C ALA A 154 20.29 11.71 -14.28
N ALA A 155 20.03 12.60 -15.24
CA ALA A 155 21.09 13.38 -15.90
C ALA A 155 21.77 14.37 -14.92
N ASP A 156 20.99 14.99 -14.03
CA ASP A 156 21.51 15.89 -13.01
C ASP A 156 22.32 15.11 -11.96
N ALA A 157 21.85 13.94 -11.52
CA ALA A 157 22.59 13.07 -10.60
C ALA A 157 23.89 12.51 -11.22
N ASP A 158 23.88 12.18 -12.51
CA ASP A 158 25.07 11.73 -13.24
C ASP A 158 26.10 12.87 -13.36
N ALA A 159 25.64 14.09 -13.67
CA ALA A 159 26.48 15.28 -13.70
C ALA A 159 27.10 15.63 -12.32
N ASP A 160 26.35 15.45 -11.23
CA ASP A 160 26.85 15.62 -9.86
C ASP A 160 27.91 14.57 -9.50
N VAL A 161 27.73 13.32 -9.94
CA VAL A 161 28.71 12.24 -9.77
C VAL A 161 29.99 12.54 -10.55
N ASP A 162 29.88 12.97 -11.80
CA ASP A 162 31.01 13.38 -12.63
C ASP A 162 31.78 14.55 -11.99
N ALA A 163 31.06 15.54 -11.44
CA ALA A 163 31.65 16.65 -10.71
C ALA A 163 32.41 16.20 -9.45
N LEU A 164 31.85 15.24 -8.70
CA LEU A 164 32.47 14.71 -7.48
C LEU A 164 33.73 13.87 -7.78
N LEU A 165 33.70 13.10 -8.87
CA LEU A 165 34.81 12.27 -9.32
C LEU A 165 35.90 13.06 -10.05
N GLY A 166 35.66 14.35 -10.31
CA GLY A 166 36.55 15.18 -11.12
C GLY A 166 36.60 14.76 -12.59
N TYR A 167 35.59 13.99 -13.05
CA TYR A 167 35.40 13.70 -14.46
C TYR A 167 34.86 14.96 -15.14
N SER A 168 35.77 15.82 -15.56
CA SER A 168 35.49 16.73 -16.67
C SER A 168 35.34 15.85 -17.91
N ALA A 169 34.12 15.69 -18.42
CA ALA A 169 33.90 15.09 -19.72
C ALA A 169 34.93 15.72 -20.71
N PRO A 170 35.81 14.93 -21.33
CA PRO A 170 36.75 15.49 -22.31
C PRO A 170 35.91 16.22 -23.34
N PRO A 171 36.28 17.45 -23.76
CA PRO A 171 35.52 18.21 -24.73
C PRO A 171 35.29 17.30 -25.93
N GLY A 172 34.06 16.82 -26.08
CA GLY A 172 33.73 15.81 -27.06
C GLY A 172 34.19 16.31 -28.40
N ASP A 173 35.05 15.54 -29.07
CA ASP A 173 35.47 15.82 -30.42
C ASP A 173 34.21 16.04 -31.27
N ALA A 174 33.90 17.32 -31.54
CA ALA A 174 32.91 17.78 -32.51
C ALA A 174 33.28 17.38 -33.95
N ARG A 175 34.11 16.35 -34.10
CA ARG A 175 34.70 15.86 -35.33
C ARG A 175 33.88 14.74 -35.97
N ALA A 176 32.91 14.16 -35.26
CA ALA A 176 31.98 13.16 -35.83
C ALA A 176 30.71 13.76 -36.46
N ALA A 177 30.39 15.04 -36.22
CA ALA A 177 29.24 15.71 -36.85
C ALA A 177 29.60 16.43 -38.18
N ALA A 178 30.87 16.38 -38.61
CA ALA A 178 31.37 17.17 -39.74
C ALA A 178 31.61 16.37 -41.04
N MET A 179 31.17 15.11 -41.16
CA MET A 179 31.33 14.33 -42.41
C MET A 179 30.07 14.23 -43.29
N ASP A 180 28.91 14.75 -42.86
CA ASP A 180 27.67 14.73 -43.68
C ASP A 180 27.27 16.11 -44.26
N GLY A 181 28.17 17.10 -44.24
CA GLY A 181 27.84 18.48 -44.58
C GLY A 181 28.82 19.18 -45.53
N ALA A 182 29.34 18.50 -46.54
CA ALA A 182 30.25 19.10 -47.53
C ALA A 182 29.62 19.20 -48.92
N ALA A 183 28.58 20.05 -49.08
CA ALA A 183 28.18 20.61 -50.38
C ALA A 183 27.24 21.82 -50.24
N ALA A 184 27.73 22.96 -49.76
CA ALA A 184 27.24 24.28 -50.16
C ALA A 184 28.20 25.39 -49.69
N ALA A 185 28.93 25.95 -50.65
CA ALA A 185 29.80 27.12 -50.54
C ALA A 185 29.02 28.35 -50.03
N ALA A 186 29.53 29.09 -49.04
CA ALA A 186 30.37 30.29 -49.16
C ALA A 186 29.60 31.62 -49.14
N ALA A 187 29.78 32.39 -48.06
CA ALA A 187 29.81 33.86 -47.94
C ALA A 187 30.11 34.16 -46.45
N ASP A 188 31.36 34.37 -46.04
CA ASP A 188 32.14 35.61 -46.09
C ASP A 188 31.56 36.74 -45.21
N GLY A 189 32.36 37.20 -44.22
CA GLY A 189 32.03 38.32 -43.34
C GLY A 189 32.50 38.19 -41.88
N ALA A 190 33.74 38.58 -41.60
CA ALA A 190 34.34 38.74 -40.26
C ALA A 190 34.11 40.18 -39.69
N PRO A 191 34.77 40.64 -38.60
CA PRO A 191 34.34 40.51 -37.21
C PRO A 191 34.24 41.87 -36.46
N THR A 192 33.64 41.92 -35.27
CA THR A 192 33.99 42.93 -34.25
C THR A 192 33.99 42.37 -32.83
N ALA A 193 35.10 42.63 -32.16
CA ALA A 193 35.33 42.44 -30.73
C ALA A 193 34.66 43.55 -29.91
N SER A 194 34.22 43.26 -28.68
CA SER A 194 34.94 43.63 -27.45
C SER A 194 34.05 43.47 -26.21
N ASP A 195 34.75 43.16 -25.12
CA ASP A 195 34.52 43.63 -23.75
C ASP A 195 33.54 42.92 -22.78
N ALA A 196 34.20 42.19 -21.87
CA ALA A 196 34.35 42.55 -20.46
C ALA A 196 33.27 42.15 -19.44
N ALA A 197 33.67 41.13 -18.66
CA ALA A 197 33.92 41.21 -17.21
C ALA A 197 32.80 41.65 -16.25
N ARG A 198 32.40 40.70 -15.39
CA ARG A 198 32.17 40.80 -13.92
C ARG A 198 31.80 39.39 -13.44
N VAL A 199 32.52 38.68 -12.57
CA VAL A 199 33.06 38.97 -11.22
C VAL A 199 32.02 39.54 -10.26
N ALA A 200 31.38 38.64 -9.50
CA ALA A 200 30.95 38.78 -8.10
C ALA A 200 30.45 37.40 -7.64
N ALA A 201 31.19 36.59 -6.88
CA ALA A 201 31.55 36.76 -5.47
C ALA A 201 30.32 37.12 -4.61
N GLY A 202 29.77 36.11 -3.92
CA GLY A 202 28.64 36.25 -3.01
C GLY A 202 28.51 35.05 -2.10
N GLY A 203 29.52 34.82 -1.26
CA GLY A 203 29.38 33.97 -0.08
C GLY A 203 28.45 34.60 0.95
N ARG A 204 27.70 33.76 1.67
CA ARG A 204 26.97 33.95 2.94
C ARG A 204 26.33 32.60 3.26
N SER A 205 26.17 32.13 4.48
CA SER A 205 26.78 32.38 5.78
C SER A 205 26.35 31.14 6.58
N LEU A 206 27.31 30.48 7.22
CA LEU A 206 27.03 29.51 8.27
C LEU A 206 26.70 30.31 9.53
N ASP A 207 25.44 30.27 9.95
CA ASP A 207 24.97 30.65 11.29
C ASP A 207 23.84 29.65 11.60
N ALA A 208 24.03 28.57 12.37
CA ALA A 208 24.18 28.54 13.83
C ALA A 208 23.08 29.34 14.54
N ASP A 209 22.03 28.66 15.01
CA ASP A 209 21.74 28.59 16.46
C ASP A 209 20.63 27.57 16.80
N PRO A 210 20.56 27.13 18.07
CA PRO A 210 19.99 25.86 18.50
C PRO A 210 18.73 26.07 19.35
N SER A 211 18.30 25.00 20.01
CA SER A 211 17.47 25.05 21.23
C SER A 211 16.01 25.44 21.04
N SER A 212 15.16 24.42 21.02
CA SER A 212 13.83 24.48 21.65
C SER A 212 13.44 23.07 22.11
N SER A 213 13.90 22.70 23.30
CA SER A 213 13.30 21.64 24.12
C SER A 213 12.16 22.25 25.00
N PRO A 214 11.48 21.50 25.86
CA PRO A 214 10.07 21.16 25.72
C PRO A 214 9.18 21.87 26.75
N SER A 215 7.95 22.23 26.36
CA SER A 215 6.95 22.70 27.33
C SER A 215 6.12 21.53 27.83
N SER A 216 6.55 20.96 28.95
CA SER A 216 5.71 20.15 29.84
C SER A 216 4.87 21.07 30.73
N THR A 217 3.56 20.97 30.63
CA THR A 217 2.59 21.50 31.59
C THR A 217 1.66 20.31 31.86
N GLY A 218 1.73 19.60 32.98
CA GLY A 218 1.63 20.13 34.33
C GLY A 218 0.15 20.27 34.68
N GLY A 219 -0.52 19.17 35.01
CA GLY A 219 -1.96 19.16 35.32
C GLY A 219 -2.46 17.85 35.93
N ALA A 220 -2.18 17.63 37.22
CA ALA A 220 -3.06 16.91 38.12
C ALA A 220 -3.64 17.95 39.10
N PRO A 221 -4.91 17.88 39.53
CA PRO A 221 -5.21 17.03 40.70
C PRO A 221 -6.66 16.47 40.82
N THR A 222 -6.75 15.29 41.44
CA THR A 222 -7.74 14.80 42.43
C THR A 222 -9.23 15.22 42.41
N ALA A 223 -10.12 14.21 42.31
CA ALA A 223 -11.35 14.01 43.12
C ALA A 223 -11.83 12.57 42.84
N ARG A 224 -11.90 11.58 43.74
CA ARG A 224 -12.56 11.45 45.06
C ARG A 224 -14.07 11.76 45.03
N ARG A 225 -14.88 10.70 44.86
CA ARG A 225 -16.26 10.52 45.36
C ARG A 225 -16.63 9.04 45.18
N ASP A 226 -16.68 8.29 46.28
CA ASP A 226 -17.90 7.87 47.02
C ASP A 226 -18.67 6.81 46.21
N ALA A 227 -18.53 5.51 46.47
CA ALA A 227 -19.02 4.77 47.64
C ALA A 227 -20.54 4.92 47.83
N GLY A 228 -21.28 3.87 47.50
CA GLY A 228 -22.58 3.59 48.11
C GLY A 228 -23.63 2.98 47.17
N HIS A 229 -24.30 1.95 47.71
CA HIS A 229 -25.64 1.46 47.36
C HIS A 229 -25.77 0.50 46.16
N SER A 230 -26.30 -0.71 46.26
CA SER A 230 -26.81 -1.50 47.40
C SER A 230 -27.12 -2.91 46.87
N ASP A 231 -26.73 -3.93 47.63
CA ASP A 231 -27.32 -5.26 47.60
C ASP A 231 -28.85 -5.15 47.77
N ASP A 232 -29.61 -5.86 46.94
CA ASP A 232 -30.86 -6.45 47.41
C ASP A 232 -31.17 -7.75 46.65
N ALA A 233 -31.74 -8.69 47.39
CA ALA A 233 -31.66 -10.12 47.17
C ALA A 233 -32.96 -10.75 46.61
N ALA A 234 -32.78 -11.74 45.72
CA ALA A 234 -33.54 -13.01 45.56
C ALA A 234 -35.08 -12.97 45.36
N PRO A 235 -35.79 -14.09 45.05
CA PRO A 235 -35.37 -15.46 44.75
C PRO A 235 -35.99 -16.11 43.48
N GLU A 236 -35.34 -17.20 43.05
CA GLU A 236 -35.89 -18.53 42.70
C GLU A 236 -37.33 -18.64 42.13
N ALA A 237 -37.42 -19.08 40.87
CA ALA A 237 -38.45 -20.01 40.40
C ALA A 237 -37.99 -20.75 39.14
N ALA A 238 -37.66 -22.03 39.28
CA ALA A 238 -37.71 -23.00 38.18
C ALA A 238 -39.19 -23.33 37.86
N PRO A 239 -39.51 -23.78 36.64
CA PRO A 239 -39.48 -25.24 36.46
C PRO A 239 -38.97 -25.72 35.09
N SER A 240 -38.50 -26.97 35.18
CA SER A 240 -38.23 -27.95 34.14
C SER A 240 -39.13 -27.94 32.89
N GLY A 241 -38.49 -27.98 31.73
CA GLY A 241 -38.98 -28.58 30.49
C GLY A 241 -37.75 -28.80 29.60
N GLY A 242 -37.18 -29.99 29.50
CA GLY A 242 -37.86 -31.16 28.94
C GLY A 242 -37.98 -31.00 27.43
N ARG A 243 -36.85 -30.96 26.71
CA ARG A 243 -36.79 -31.21 25.27
C ARG A 243 -35.42 -31.75 24.88
N ASP A 244 -35.45 -33.04 24.63
CA ASP A 244 -34.46 -33.86 23.95
C ASP A 244 -34.32 -33.37 22.50
N PRO A 245 -33.11 -33.01 22.01
CA PRO A 245 -32.83 -32.97 20.59
C PRO A 245 -31.96 -34.17 20.22
N ASP A 246 -32.67 -35.19 19.73
CA ASP A 246 -32.27 -36.13 18.68
C ASP A 246 -30.86 -35.89 18.09
N MET A 247 -29.84 -36.55 18.67
CA MET A 247 -28.50 -36.67 18.10
C MET A 247 -28.51 -37.74 16.99
N ARG A 248 -29.32 -37.51 15.95
CA ARG A 248 -29.33 -38.33 14.73
C ARG A 248 -29.01 -37.49 13.50
N GLY A 249 -27.73 -37.54 13.16
CA GLY A 249 -27.26 -37.74 11.79
C GLY A 249 -27.53 -36.62 10.80
N ILE A 250 -26.60 -35.67 10.71
CA ILE A 250 -26.29 -34.99 9.45
C ILE A 250 -24.77 -35.04 9.26
N VAL A 251 -24.30 -36.17 8.73
CA VAL A 251 -23.03 -36.22 8.00
C VAL A 251 -23.39 -35.85 6.56
N GLU A 252 -23.60 -34.56 6.29
CA GLU A 252 -23.73 -34.07 4.92
C GLU A 252 -22.35 -33.69 4.39
N HIS A 253 -21.83 -34.62 3.60
CA HIS A 253 -20.90 -34.48 2.49
C HIS A 253 -20.54 -33.05 2.04
N ASP A 254 -19.43 -32.52 2.56
CA ASP A 254 -18.70 -31.37 1.99
C ASP A 254 -17.72 -31.82 0.87
N GLY A 255 -18.22 -32.64 -0.06
CA GLY A 255 -17.44 -33.18 -1.18
C GLY A 255 -17.37 -32.25 -2.39
N GLY A 256 -18.34 -31.34 -2.55
CA GLY A 256 -18.46 -30.47 -3.72
C GLY A 256 -17.47 -29.30 -3.74
N THR A 257 -17.15 -28.74 -2.58
CA THR A 257 -16.27 -27.57 -2.46
C THR A 257 -14.82 -27.92 -2.73
N ARG A 258 -14.38 -29.13 -2.37
CA ARG A 258 -13.01 -29.61 -2.64
C ARG A 258 -12.72 -29.78 -4.12
N LEU A 259 -13.67 -30.31 -4.90
CA LEU A 259 -13.53 -30.44 -6.35
C LEU A 259 -13.51 -29.08 -7.05
N ALA A 260 -14.33 -28.13 -6.59
CA ALA A 260 -14.30 -26.76 -7.12
C ALA A 260 -12.98 -26.03 -6.82
N LYS A 261 -12.45 -26.17 -5.59
CA LYS A 261 -11.14 -25.61 -5.20
C LYS A 261 -9.99 -26.25 -5.99
N LEU A 262 -10.02 -27.57 -6.21
CA LEU A 262 -9.04 -28.28 -7.05
C LEU A 262 -9.10 -27.83 -8.51
N ALA A 263 -10.30 -27.71 -9.08
CA ALA A 263 -10.48 -27.26 -10.46
C ALA A 263 -9.94 -25.83 -10.66
N LEU A 264 -10.19 -24.93 -9.70
CA LEU A 264 -9.67 -23.56 -9.74
C LEU A 264 -8.14 -23.54 -9.63
N ALA A 265 -7.55 -24.31 -8.71
CA ALA A 265 -6.11 -24.40 -8.55
C ALA A 265 -5.42 -24.95 -9.82
N VAL A 266 -6.00 -25.96 -10.46
CA VAL A 266 -5.50 -26.51 -11.74
C VAL A 266 -5.61 -25.48 -12.86
N ALA A 267 -6.71 -24.73 -12.95
CA ALA A 267 -6.89 -23.70 -13.96
C ALA A 267 -5.84 -22.57 -13.81
N VAL A 268 -5.55 -22.14 -12.58
CA VAL A 268 -4.51 -21.13 -12.30
C VAL A 268 -3.12 -21.66 -12.66
N ALA A 269 -2.80 -22.91 -12.28
CA ALA A 269 -1.52 -23.52 -12.62
C ALA A 269 -1.31 -23.63 -14.14
N LEU A 270 -2.36 -24.00 -14.89
CA LEU A 270 -2.33 -24.06 -16.35
C LEU A 270 -2.16 -22.69 -17.00
N ALA A 271 -2.82 -21.65 -16.47
CA ALA A 271 -2.66 -20.28 -16.97
C ALA A 271 -1.24 -19.74 -16.76
N VAL A 272 -0.63 -20.01 -15.60
CA VAL A 272 0.76 -19.64 -15.31
C VAL A 272 1.73 -20.40 -16.21
N ALA A 273 1.55 -21.71 -16.36
CA ALA A 273 2.37 -22.53 -17.25
C ALA A 273 2.27 -22.08 -18.71
N TRP A 274 1.06 -21.72 -19.18
CA TRP A 274 0.83 -21.18 -20.52
C TRP A 274 1.52 -19.83 -20.73
N GLY A 275 1.44 -18.92 -19.76
CA GLY A 275 2.14 -17.64 -19.80
C GLY A 275 3.66 -17.81 -19.85
N LEU A 276 4.21 -18.71 -19.03
CA LEU A 276 5.64 -19.04 -19.04
C LEU A 276 6.08 -19.69 -20.36
N TYR A 277 5.26 -20.57 -20.93
CA TYR A 277 5.54 -21.20 -22.23
C TYR A 277 5.63 -20.16 -23.35
N HIS A 278 4.69 -19.22 -23.42
CA HIS A 278 4.74 -18.13 -24.40
C HIS A 278 5.89 -17.14 -24.15
N TRP A 279 6.25 -16.90 -22.89
CA TRP A 279 7.41 -16.07 -22.56
C TRP A 279 8.72 -16.70 -23.02
N PHE A 280 8.86 -18.02 -22.90
CA PHE A 280 10.04 -18.76 -23.38
C PHE A 280 10.08 -18.97 -24.89
N GLN A 281 8.94 -18.92 -25.59
CA GLN A 281 8.93 -19.07 -27.04
C GLN A 281 9.50 -17.86 -27.79
N GLY A 282 9.53 -16.67 -27.17
CA GLY A 282 10.07 -15.46 -27.79
C GLY A 282 9.38 -15.07 -29.12
N PRO A 283 9.58 -13.84 -29.62
CA PRO A 283 9.16 -13.45 -30.97
C PRO A 283 9.97 -14.14 -32.07
#